data_AF-A0A1C5PA93-F1
#
_entry.id   AF-A0A1C5PA93-F1
#
_cell.length_a   1.000
_cell.length_b   1.000
_cell.length_c   1.000
_cell.angle_alpha   90.00
_cell.angle_beta   90.00
_cell.angle_gamma   90.00
#
_symmetry.space_group_name_H-M   'P 1'
#
loop_
_entity.id
_entity.type
_entity.pdbx_description
1 polymer ?
#
loop_
_entity_poly.entity_id
_entity_poly.type
_entity_poly.pdbx_seq_one_letter_code
_entity_poly.pdbx_strand_id
1 'polypeptide(L)'
;MTDIEERFEEMARKSMKSNKQADFIAILTNGTIAKLGENEGERIINAAIAVNYGGNRYEWRIEKGIPILNPTDIWICLKNVNFAAIKIGSNPESIQYVFFPDKQLQEPFSIFGVIENLEFTIAFCYAEDSKEIAYICEDKAISNASDLYTVICHAWMEGETDGREEVNDLQQEKNEVKQCFDFEMQ
;
A
#
# COMPACT_ATOMS: atom_id res chain seq x y z
N MET A 1 -26.82 -13.10 1.84
CA MET A 1 -25.48 -12.92 1.26
C MET A 1 -25.68 -12.36 -0.13
N THR A 2 -25.09 -11.22 -0.44
CA THR A 2 -25.16 -10.63 -1.78
C THR A 2 -24.16 -11.35 -2.69
N ASP A 3 -24.45 -11.48 -4.00
CA ASP A 3 -23.57 -12.13 -5.00
C ASP A 3 -22.10 -11.65 -4.93
N ILE A 4 -21.90 -10.37 -4.60
CA ILE A 4 -20.57 -9.75 -4.46
C ILE A 4 -19.77 -10.25 -3.24
N GLU A 5 -20.46 -10.56 -2.13
CA GLU A 5 -19.85 -11.06 -0.91
C GLU A 5 -19.42 -12.52 -1.09
N GLU A 6 -20.29 -13.35 -1.69
CA GLU A 6 -19.96 -14.74 -2.05
C GLU A 6 -18.76 -14.81 -3.00
N ARG A 7 -18.70 -13.91 -4.00
CA ARG A 7 -17.54 -13.79 -4.90
C ARG A 7 -16.25 -13.48 -4.13
N PHE A 8 -16.29 -12.54 -3.19
CA PHE A 8 -15.11 -12.20 -2.39
C PHE A 8 -14.66 -13.38 -1.52
N GLU A 9 -15.60 -14.00 -0.80
CA GLU A 9 -15.31 -15.14 0.07
C GLU A 9 -14.73 -16.32 -0.69
N GLU A 10 -15.22 -16.57 -1.91
CA GLU A 10 -14.66 -17.62 -2.75
C GLU A 10 -13.20 -17.32 -3.11
N MET A 11 -12.87 -16.06 -3.44
CA MET A 11 -11.50 -15.64 -3.70
C MET A 11 -10.62 -15.74 -2.45
N ALA A 12 -11.09 -15.25 -1.30
CA ALA A 12 -10.35 -15.34 -0.04
C ALA A 12 -10.05 -16.81 0.33
N ARG A 13 -11.06 -17.68 0.26
CA ARG A 13 -10.92 -19.12 0.52
C ARG A 13 -9.95 -19.78 -0.44
N LYS A 14 -9.96 -19.40 -1.72
CA LYS A 14 -9.00 -19.91 -2.73
C LYS A 14 -7.57 -19.46 -2.43
N SER A 15 -7.39 -18.21 -2.00
CA SER A 15 -6.09 -17.61 -1.64
C SER A 15 -5.46 -18.31 -0.43
N MET A 16 -6.30 -18.78 0.51
CA MET A 16 -5.84 -19.50 1.70
C MET A 16 -5.39 -20.96 1.44
N LYS A 17 -5.59 -21.52 0.24
CA LYS A 17 -5.15 -22.88 -0.09
C LYS A 17 -3.64 -22.95 -0.35
N SER A 18 -3.05 -24.14 -0.19
CA SER A 18 -1.61 -24.37 -0.37
C SER A 18 -1.12 -24.25 -1.82
N ASN A 19 -2.00 -24.30 -2.82
CA ASN A 19 -1.62 -24.30 -4.24
C ASN A 19 -1.48 -22.90 -4.88
N LYS A 20 -1.09 -21.89 -4.07
CA LYS A 20 -0.87 -20.47 -4.41
C LYS A 20 -1.78 -19.93 -5.52
N GLN A 21 -2.96 -19.44 -5.13
CA GLN A 21 -3.85 -18.73 -6.07
C GLN A 21 -3.76 -17.21 -5.98
N ALA A 22 -3.38 -16.67 -4.83
CA ALA A 22 -3.16 -15.26 -4.55
C ALA A 22 -2.53 -15.10 -3.16
N ASP A 23 -1.81 -14.01 -2.92
CA ASP A 23 -1.45 -13.60 -1.57
C ASP A 23 -2.69 -13.09 -0.85
N PHE A 24 -2.77 -13.37 0.44
CA PHE A 24 -3.89 -12.99 1.28
C PHE A 24 -3.40 -12.23 2.50
N ILE A 25 -4.02 -11.09 2.73
CA ILE A 25 -3.76 -10.23 3.87
C ILE A 25 -5.10 -9.97 4.55
N ALA A 26 -5.14 -10.08 5.87
CA ALA A 26 -6.22 -9.53 6.66
C ALA A 26 -5.66 -8.80 7.89
N ILE A 27 -6.08 -7.55 8.08
CA ILE A 27 -5.84 -6.78 9.29
C ILE A 27 -7.21 -6.54 9.91
N LEU A 28 -7.48 -7.23 11.01
CA LEU A 28 -8.76 -7.24 11.71
C LEU A 28 -8.59 -6.58 13.07
N THR A 29 -9.69 -6.13 13.63
CA THR A 29 -9.75 -5.56 14.98
C THR A 29 -9.25 -6.55 16.04
N ASN A 30 -9.43 -7.86 15.81
CA ASN A 30 -9.06 -8.93 16.74
C ASN A 30 -7.84 -9.77 16.32
N GLY A 31 -7.15 -9.41 15.24
CA GLY A 31 -6.01 -10.19 14.78
C GLY A 31 -5.56 -9.84 13.36
N THR A 32 -4.41 -10.37 12.98
CA THR A 32 -3.81 -10.09 11.68
C THR A 32 -3.26 -11.37 11.08
N ILE A 33 -3.40 -11.56 9.78
CA ILE A 33 -2.86 -12.72 9.06
C ILE A 33 -2.35 -12.28 7.69
N ALA A 34 -1.19 -12.81 7.32
CA ALA A 34 -0.60 -12.65 6.00
C ALA A 34 -0.15 -14.01 5.50
N LYS A 35 -0.80 -14.51 4.45
CA LYS A 35 -0.36 -15.68 3.69
C LYS A 35 0.26 -15.18 2.40
N LEU A 36 1.58 -15.12 2.37
CA LEU A 36 2.36 -14.59 1.27
C LEU A 36 3.14 -15.75 0.64
N GLY A 37 3.08 -15.90 -0.69
CA GLY A 37 3.75 -17.01 -1.37
C GLY A 37 3.09 -18.38 -1.12
N GLU A 38 3.91 -19.42 -0.97
CA GLU A 38 3.45 -20.80 -0.70
C GLU A 38 3.29 -21.10 0.79
N ASN A 39 3.71 -20.18 1.66
CA ASN A 39 3.78 -20.37 3.10
C ASN A 39 2.42 -20.53 3.76
N GLU A 40 2.44 -21.07 4.97
CA GLU A 40 1.29 -21.00 5.86
C GLU A 40 0.97 -19.53 6.23
N GLY A 41 -0.22 -19.30 6.80
CA GLY A 41 -0.59 -17.96 7.24
C GLY A 41 0.31 -17.53 8.39
N GLU A 42 1.06 -16.45 8.19
CA GLU A 42 1.99 -15.89 9.16
C GLU A 42 1.44 -14.62 9.81
N ARG A 43 2.07 -14.26 10.93
CA ARG A 43 1.83 -12.98 11.61
C ARG A 43 2.48 -11.85 10.84
N ILE A 44 1.78 -10.73 10.71
CA ILE A 44 2.34 -9.47 10.19
C ILE A 44 3.25 -8.85 11.25
N ILE A 45 4.49 -8.53 10.87
CA ILE A 45 5.45 -7.80 11.70
C ILE A 45 5.27 -6.30 11.49
N ASN A 46 5.32 -5.84 10.25
CA ASN A 46 5.14 -4.44 9.93
C ASN A 46 4.12 -4.30 8.81
N ALA A 47 3.28 -3.27 8.90
CA ALA A 47 2.39 -2.90 7.81
C ALA A 47 2.16 -1.40 7.81
N ALA A 48 2.06 -0.84 6.61
CA ALA A 48 1.56 0.50 6.39
C ALA A 48 0.68 0.42 5.14
N ILE A 49 -0.63 0.64 5.28
CA ILE A 49 -1.59 0.56 4.17
C ILE A 49 -2.49 1.78 4.22
N ALA A 50 -2.66 2.46 3.10
CA ALA A 50 -3.62 3.54 2.98
C ALA A 50 -4.58 3.31 1.83
N VAL A 51 -5.85 3.55 2.11
CA VAL A 51 -6.92 3.51 1.14
C VAL A 51 -7.60 4.87 1.10
N ASN A 52 -7.74 5.42 -0.10
CA ASN A 52 -8.68 6.52 -0.33
C ASN A 52 -9.92 5.92 -1.01
N TYR A 53 -11.10 6.15 -0.44
CA TYR A 53 -12.38 5.71 -0.97
C TYR A 53 -13.50 6.67 -0.59
N GLY A 54 -14.30 7.10 -1.58
CA GLY A 54 -15.46 7.98 -1.34
C GLY A 54 -15.09 9.28 -0.62
N GLY A 55 -13.93 9.87 -0.97
CA GLY A 55 -13.39 11.09 -0.36
C GLY A 55 -12.80 10.90 1.05
N ASN A 56 -12.83 9.69 1.61
CA ASN A 56 -12.25 9.39 2.91
C ASN A 56 -10.90 8.66 2.77
N ARG A 57 -10.02 8.88 3.74
CA ARG A 57 -8.73 8.20 3.84
C ARG A 57 -8.71 7.30 5.07
N TYR A 58 -8.38 6.03 4.85
CA TYR A 58 -8.23 5.01 5.89
C TYR A 58 -6.79 4.54 5.92
N GLU A 59 -6.20 4.48 7.10
CA GLU A 59 -4.80 4.09 7.28
C GLU A 59 -4.67 2.95 8.30
N TRP A 60 -3.92 1.93 7.93
CA TRP A 60 -3.51 0.84 8.80
C TRP A 60 -2.01 0.92 9.03
N ARG A 61 -1.60 0.81 10.29
CA ARG A 61 -0.19 0.78 10.67
C ARG A 61 0.02 -0.29 11.73
N ILE A 62 0.96 -1.19 11.47
CA ILE A 62 1.44 -2.19 12.42
C ILE A 62 2.96 -2.02 12.51
N GLU A 63 3.47 -2.00 13.73
CA GLU A 63 4.91 -1.94 14.00
C GLU A 63 5.31 -3.04 14.96
N LYS A 64 6.30 -3.86 14.58
CA LYS A 64 6.83 -4.95 15.40
C LYS A 64 5.72 -5.89 15.91
N GLY A 65 4.70 -6.09 15.09
CA GLY A 65 3.52 -6.90 15.33
C GLY A 65 2.47 -6.25 16.22
N ILE A 66 2.60 -4.96 16.53
CA ILE A 66 1.69 -4.19 17.37
C ILE A 66 0.87 -3.25 16.47
N PRO A 67 -0.46 -3.34 16.45
CA PRO A 67 -1.31 -2.38 15.73
C PRO A 67 -1.17 -0.98 16.34
N ILE A 68 -0.83 0.01 15.50
CA ILE A 68 -0.73 1.43 15.84
C ILE A 68 -1.97 2.19 15.34
N LEU A 69 -2.38 1.93 14.08
CA LEU A 69 -3.60 2.45 13.48
C LEU A 69 -4.38 1.28 12.87
N ASN A 70 -5.66 1.17 13.22
CA ASN A 70 -6.56 0.13 12.70
C ASN A 70 -8.02 0.61 12.78
N PRO A 71 -8.46 1.46 11.83
CA PRO A 71 -9.76 2.13 11.91
C PRO A 71 -10.93 1.18 11.68
N THR A 72 -10.72 0.12 10.90
CA THR A 72 -11.71 -0.93 10.60
C THR A 72 -10.99 -2.14 10.02
N ASP A 73 -11.67 -3.27 9.89
CA ASP A 73 -11.09 -4.44 9.24
C ASP A 73 -10.83 -4.22 7.73
N ILE A 74 -9.73 -4.76 7.23
CA ILE A 74 -9.41 -4.85 5.80
C ILE A 74 -8.93 -6.25 5.43
N TRP A 75 -9.39 -6.72 4.27
CA TRP A 75 -8.90 -7.94 3.63
C TRP A 75 -8.46 -7.63 2.21
N ILE A 76 -7.33 -8.20 1.79
CA ILE A 76 -6.73 -7.97 0.48
C ILE A 76 -6.31 -9.33 -0.08
N CYS A 77 -6.81 -9.64 -1.27
CA CYS A 77 -6.41 -10.79 -2.07
C CYS A 77 -5.64 -10.27 -3.30
N LEU A 78 -4.34 -10.51 -3.39
CA LEU A 78 -3.48 -10.07 -4.50
C LEU A 78 -3.08 -11.29 -5.35
N LYS A 79 -3.68 -11.44 -6.52
CA LYS A 79 -3.40 -12.59 -7.40
C LYS A 79 -2.24 -12.33 -8.35
N ASN A 80 -2.30 -11.19 -9.04
CA ASN A 80 -1.27 -10.68 -9.93
C ASN A 80 -1.58 -9.20 -10.25
N VAL A 81 -0.78 -8.58 -11.10
CA VAL A 81 -0.92 -7.17 -11.49
C VAL A 81 -2.30 -6.80 -12.04
N ASN A 82 -3.05 -7.77 -12.58
CA ASN A 82 -4.35 -7.54 -13.20
C ASN A 82 -5.53 -7.85 -12.26
N PHE A 83 -5.31 -8.65 -11.22
CA PHE A 83 -6.39 -9.21 -10.42
C PHE A 83 -6.13 -9.06 -8.93
N ALA A 84 -7.02 -8.32 -8.27
CA ALA A 84 -7.13 -8.28 -6.83
C ALA A 84 -8.58 -8.12 -6.38
N ALA A 85 -8.81 -8.46 -5.12
CA ALA A 85 -10.06 -8.17 -4.44
C ALA A 85 -9.75 -7.57 -3.07
N ILE A 86 -10.50 -6.54 -2.68
CA ILE A 86 -10.34 -5.84 -1.41
C ILE A 86 -11.69 -5.75 -0.73
N LYS A 87 -11.73 -6.05 0.57
CA LYS A 87 -12.88 -5.85 1.44
C LYS A 87 -12.48 -4.88 2.54
N ILE A 88 -13.29 -3.85 2.77
CA ILE A 88 -13.06 -2.84 3.81
C ILE A 88 -14.33 -2.74 4.65
N GLY A 89 -14.20 -2.79 5.97
CA GLY A 89 -15.34 -2.68 6.87
C GLY A 89 -15.63 -3.98 7.63
N SER A 90 -15.95 -3.83 8.91
CA SER A 90 -16.45 -4.90 9.77
C SER A 90 -17.97 -4.82 10.00
N ASN A 91 -18.58 -3.65 9.82
CA ASN A 91 -20.03 -3.47 9.93
C ASN A 91 -20.72 -3.87 8.62
N PRO A 92 -21.57 -4.92 8.61
CA PRO A 92 -22.27 -5.45 7.43
C PRO A 92 -22.99 -4.41 6.58
N GLU A 93 -23.52 -3.34 7.19
CA GLU A 93 -24.26 -2.30 6.48
C GLU A 93 -23.35 -1.33 5.70
N SER A 94 -22.05 -1.38 5.94
CA SER A 94 -21.06 -0.43 5.39
C SER A 94 -19.87 -1.10 4.70
N ILE A 95 -19.88 -2.43 4.58
CA ILE A 95 -18.80 -3.18 3.95
C ILE A 95 -18.68 -2.77 2.48
N GLN A 96 -17.45 -2.47 2.08
CA GLN A 96 -17.10 -2.14 0.71
C GLN A 96 -16.32 -3.29 0.09
N TYR A 97 -16.65 -3.61 -1.15
CA TYR A 97 -15.94 -4.61 -1.95
C TYR A 97 -15.40 -3.96 -3.22
N VAL A 98 -14.11 -4.16 -3.48
CA VAL A 98 -13.44 -3.64 -4.67
C VAL A 98 -12.79 -4.80 -5.42
N PHE A 99 -13.10 -4.93 -6.71
CA PHE A 99 -12.51 -5.94 -7.58
C PHE A 99 -11.75 -5.28 -8.74
N PHE A 100 -10.61 -5.86 -9.07
CA PHE A 100 -9.79 -5.46 -10.21
C PHE A 100 -9.73 -6.61 -11.22
N PRO A 101 -9.90 -6.35 -12.53
CA PRO A 101 -10.16 -5.05 -13.16
C PRO A 101 -11.65 -4.66 -13.22
N ASP A 102 -12.56 -5.52 -12.74
CA ASP A 102 -14.03 -5.36 -12.79
C ASP A 102 -14.56 -4.26 -11.84
N LYS A 103 -14.01 -3.06 -11.95
CA LYS A 103 -14.38 -1.91 -11.14
C LYS A 103 -15.76 -1.41 -11.54
N GLN A 104 -16.76 -1.84 -10.79
CA GLN A 104 -18.05 -1.14 -10.72
C GLN A 104 -18.04 -0.22 -9.49
N LEU A 105 -17.02 0.64 -9.39
CA LEU A 105 -16.95 1.61 -8.31
C LEU A 105 -17.67 2.89 -8.74
N GLN A 106 -18.60 3.35 -7.90
CA GLN A 106 -19.24 4.65 -8.08
C GLN A 106 -18.33 5.80 -7.62
N GLU A 107 -17.37 5.49 -6.75
CA GLU A 107 -16.49 6.45 -6.08
C GLU A 107 -15.02 6.21 -6.47
N PRO A 108 -14.18 7.26 -6.52
CA PRO A 108 -12.74 7.13 -6.69
C PRO A 108 -12.13 6.20 -5.64
N PHE A 109 -11.16 5.39 -6.07
CA PHE A 109 -10.46 4.45 -5.20
C PHE A 109 -8.97 4.41 -5.52
N SER A 110 -8.14 4.54 -4.49
CA SER A 110 -6.72 4.23 -4.56
C SER A 110 -6.31 3.44 -3.33
N ILE A 111 -5.38 2.51 -3.48
CA ILE A 111 -4.76 1.83 -2.35
C ILE A 111 -3.25 1.81 -2.57
N PHE A 112 -2.51 2.00 -1.49
CA PHE A 112 -1.09 1.70 -1.49
C PHE A 112 -0.73 1.06 -0.16
N GLY A 113 0.22 0.15 -0.17
CA GLY A 113 0.62 -0.47 1.06
C GLY A 113 1.89 -1.29 0.95
N VAL A 114 2.46 -1.53 2.13
CA VAL A 114 3.58 -2.42 2.36
C VAL A 114 3.28 -3.29 3.56
N ILE A 115 3.64 -4.57 3.47
CA ILE A 115 3.41 -5.57 4.49
C ILE A 115 4.64 -6.45 4.58
N GLU A 116 5.03 -6.71 5.80
CA GLU A 116 6.22 -7.47 6.13
C GLU A 116 5.86 -8.57 7.14
N ASN A 117 6.23 -9.82 6.83
CA ASN A 117 6.27 -10.92 7.78
C ASN A 117 7.74 -11.39 7.97
N LEU A 118 7.95 -12.58 8.52
CA LEU A 118 9.31 -13.08 8.76
C LEU A 118 10.05 -13.39 7.46
N GLU A 119 9.34 -13.86 6.44
CA GLU A 119 9.95 -14.41 5.23
C GLU A 119 9.86 -13.47 4.02
N PHE A 120 8.83 -12.63 3.96
CA PHE A 120 8.50 -11.81 2.81
C PHE A 120 8.23 -10.35 3.17
N THR A 121 8.49 -9.49 2.20
CA THR A 121 7.97 -8.12 2.16
C THR A 121 7.24 -7.90 0.86
N ILE A 122 6.00 -7.44 0.93
CA ILE A 122 5.20 -7.12 -0.25
C ILE A 122 4.87 -5.63 -0.22
N ALA A 123 5.06 -4.98 -1.36
CA ALA A 123 4.57 -3.64 -1.62
C ALA A 123 3.59 -3.68 -2.79
N PHE A 124 2.51 -2.93 -2.69
CA PHE A 124 1.50 -2.85 -3.74
C PHE A 124 0.91 -1.45 -3.81
N CYS A 125 0.53 -1.03 -5.01
CA CYS A 125 -0.27 0.16 -5.17
C CYS A 125 -1.20 0.07 -6.37
N TYR A 126 -2.31 0.79 -6.25
CA TYR A 126 -3.23 1.07 -7.31
C TYR A 126 -3.65 2.54 -7.21
N ALA A 127 -3.52 3.23 -8.33
CA ALA A 127 -4.06 4.55 -8.53
C ALA A 127 -5.08 4.51 -9.68
N GLU A 128 -6.05 5.41 -9.68
CA GLU A 128 -7.15 5.37 -10.64
C GLU A 128 -6.69 5.45 -12.10
N ASP A 129 -5.58 6.15 -12.34
CA ASP A 129 -4.91 6.32 -13.63
C ASP A 129 -4.07 5.11 -14.07
N SER A 130 -3.61 4.26 -13.15
CA SER A 130 -2.68 3.16 -13.46
C SER A 130 -3.33 1.99 -14.20
N LYS A 131 -4.66 1.84 -14.13
CA LYS A 131 -5.48 0.71 -14.66
C LYS A 131 -5.12 -0.70 -14.15
N GLU A 132 -3.91 -0.89 -13.65
CA GLU A 132 -3.36 -2.13 -13.11
C GLU A 132 -2.82 -1.90 -11.70
N ILE A 133 -2.65 -2.98 -10.94
CA ILE A 133 -2.01 -2.97 -9.63
C ILE A 133 -0.51 -3.15 -9.84
N ALA A 134 0.30 -2.20 -9.36
CA ALA A 134 1.72 -2.43 -9.20
C ALA A 134 1.92 -3.30 -7.94
N TYR A 135 2.80 -4.29 -8.05
CA TYR A 135 3.02 -5.28 -7.00
C TYR A 135 4.48 -5.75 -7.04
N ILE A 136 5.13 -5.75 -5.89
CA ILE A 136 6.49 -6.26 -5.65
C ILE A 136 6.42 -7.22 -4.47
N CYS A 137 7.12 -8.34 -4.58
CA CYS A 137 7.31 -9.31 -3.50
C CYS A 137 8.79 -9.64 -3.38
N GLU A 138 9.35 -9.38 -2.20
CA GLU A 138 10.73 -9.67 -1.85
C GLU A 138 10.80 -10.84 -0.87
N ASP A 139 11.54 -11.87 -1.24
CA ASP A 139 11.90 -13.00 -0.39
C ASP A 139 13.17 -12.66 0.42
N LYS A 140 13.01 -12.56 1.74
CA LYS A 140 14.10 -12.21 2.66
C LYS A 140 15.12 -13.32 2.81
N ALA A 141 14.81 -14.56 2.44
CA ALA A 141 15.81 -15.63 2.39
C ALA A 141 16.87 -15.37 1.31
N ILE A 142 16.52 -14.58 0.29
CA ILE A 142 17.43 -14.20 -0.81
C ILE A 142 18.14 -12.88 -0.50
N SER A 143 17.41 -11.88 0.02
CA SER A 143 17.93 -10.52 0.21
C SER A 143 18.52 -10.24 1.61
N ASN A 144 18.38 -11.17 2.57
CA ASN A 144 18.69 -11.03 4.00
C ASN A 144 17.92 -9.94 4.76
N ALA A 145 17.40 -8.92 4.08
CA ALA A 145 16.57 -7.85 4.60
C ALA A 145 15.75 -7.20 3.48
N SER A 146 14.70 -6.46 3.84
CA SER A 146 13.97 -5.58 2.92
C SER A 146 13.84 -4.21 3.54
N ASP A 147 14.23 -3.17 2.80
CA ASP A 147 14.04 -1.78 3.21
C ASP A 147 12.71 -1.20 2.73
N LEU A 148 11.89 -1.98 2.02
CA LEU A 148 10.63 -1.51 1.42
C LEU A 148 9.70 -0.88 2.46
N TYR A 149 9.58 -1.48 3.65
CA TYR A 149 8.77 -0.92 4.72
C TYR A 149 9.27 0.47 5.13
N THR A 150 10.57 0.59 5.42
CA THR A 150 11.22 1.84 5.81
C THR A 150 11.07 2.91 4.74
N VAL A 151 11.37 2.57 3.49
CA VAL A 151 11.29 3.49 2.34
C VAL A 151 9.87 4.00 2.17
N ILE A 152 8.87 3.12 2.21
CA ILE A 152 7.47 3.52 2.03
C ILE A 152 6.98 4.34 3.21
N CYS A 153 7.34 3.99 4.44
CA CYS A 153 7.05 4.80 5.62
C CYS A 153 7.70 6.19 5.52
N HIS A 154 8.93 6.31 5.05
CA HIS A 154 9.57 7.62 4.88
C HIS A 154 8.91 8.44 3.77
N ALA A 155 8.72 7.85 2.58
CA ALA A 155 8.09 8.52 1.46
C ALA A 155 6.65 8.97 1.76
N TRP A 156 5.95 8.23 2.63
CA TRP A 156 4.60 8.57 3.09
C TRP A 156 4.60 9.57 4.25
N MET A 157 5.45 9.37 5.27
CA MET A 157 5.47 10.21 6.48
C MET A 157 6.24 11.53 6.34
N GLU A 158 7.06 11.71 5.30
CA GLU A 158 7.65 13.02 4.96
C GLU A 158 6.61 14.04 4.45
N GLY A 159 5.34 13.65 4.32
CA GLY A 159 4.24 14.60 4.16
C GLY A 159 3.88 15.40 5.44
N GLU A 160 4.35 15.00 6.63
CA GLU A 160 4.11 15.75 7.89
C GLU A 160 5.22 16.75 8.23
N THR A 161 6.41 16.58 7.67
CA THR A 161 7.46 17.60 7.62
C THR A 161 8.25 17.36 6.35
N ASP A 162 8.00 18.14 5.30
CA ASP A 162 8.89 18.17 4.15
C ASP A 162 10.23 18.74 4.64
N GLY A 163 11.16 17.83 4.95
CA GLY A 163 12.53 18.15 5.32
C GLY A 163 13.39 18.48 4.09
N ARG A 164 12.81 18.50 2.89
CA ARG A 164 13.39 19.21 1.76
C ARG A 164 13.12 20.68 1.99
N GLU A 165 14.16 21.41 2.40
CA GLU A 165 14.18 22.83 2.12
C GLU A 165 13.84 22.98 0.63
N GLU A 166 12.77 23.73 0.33
CA GLU A 166 12.60 24.29 -1.00
C GLU A 166 13.90 25.01 -1.32
N VAL A 167 14.74 24.37 -2.13
CA VAL A 167 15.84 25.05 -2.78
C VAL A 167 15.19 26.01 -3.78
N ASN A 168 14.86 27.20 -3.31
CA ASN A 168 14.43 28.34 -4.12
C ASN A 168 15.62 28.90 -4.91
N ASP A 169 16.35 28.05 -5.64
CA ASP A 169 17.47 28.45 -6.51
C ASP A 169 17.00 28.82 -7.92
N LEU A 170 15.98 29.67 -8.03
CA LEU A 170 15.59 30.23 -9.33
C LEU A 170 15.49 31.76 -9.38
N GLN A 171 15.92 32.48 -8.34
CA GLN A 171 16.05 33.94 -8.44
C GLN A 171 17.36 34.56 -7.92
N GLN A 172 18.24 33.83 -7.22
CA GLN A 172 19.52 34.39 -6.77
C GLN A 172 20.67 34.26 -7.79
N GLU A 173 20.70 33.25 -8.65
CA GLU A 173 21.77 33.12 -9.66
C GLU A 173 21.69 34.14 -10.82
N LYS A 174 20.55 34.83 -11.02
CA LYS A 174 20.47 35.86 -12.09
C LYS A 174 21.06 37.22 -11.71
N ASN A 175 21.35 37.46 -10.42
CA ASN A 175 21.96 38.72 -9.98
C ASN A 175 23.47 38.62 -9.74
N GLU A 176 24.02 37.44 -9.45
CA GLU A 176 25.46 37.27 -9.25
C GLU A 176 26.23 37.05 -10.56
N VAL A 177 25.61 36.45 -11.58
CA VAL A 177 26.24 36.33 -12.91
C VAL A 177 26.32 37.67 -13.64
N LYS A 178 25.46 38.64 -13.31
CA LYS A 178 25.53 39.99 -13.90
C LYS A 178 26.64 40.87 -13.31
N GLN A 179 27.13 40.59 -12.10
CA GLN A 179 28.23 41.35 -11.50
C GLN A 179 29.62 40.87 -11.94
N CYS A 180 29.76 39.64 -12.46
CA CYS A 180 31.06 39.14 -12.95
C CYS A 180 31.42 39.52 -14.40
N PHE A 181 30.48 40.02 -15.21
CA PHE A 181 30.75 40.40 -16.61
C PHE A 181 30.90 41.91 -16.87
N ASP A 182 30.64 42.77 -15.87
CA ASP A 182 30.78 44.23 -16.01
C ASP A 182 32.16 44.76 -15.55
N PHE A 183 33.12 43.88 -15.22
CA PHE A 183 34.48 44.27 -14.78
C PHE A 183 35.61 44.01 -15.80
N GLU A 184 35.30 43.61 -17.03
CA GLU A 184 36.30 43.41 -18.11
C GLU A 184 36.11 44.32 -19.34
N MET A 185 35.42 45.46 -19.20
CA MET A 185 35.48 46.53 -20.22
C MET A 185 35.64 47.92 -19.61
N GLN A 186 36.86 48.23 -19.16
CA GLN A 186 37.41 49.58 -19.12
C GLN A 186 38.84 49.57 -19.63
#